data_AF-A0A523B0Z0-F1
#
_entry.id   AF-A0A523B0Z0-F1
#
_cell.length_a   1.000
_cell.length_b   1.000
_cell.length_c   1.000
_cell.angle_alpha   90.00
_cell.angle_beta   90.00
_cell.angle_gamma   90.00
#
_symmetry.space_group_name_H-M   'P 1'
#
loop_
_entity.id
_entity.type
_entity.pdbx_description
1 polymer ?
#
loop_
_entity_poly.entity_id
_entity_poly.type
_entity_poly.pdbx_seq_one_letter_code
_entity_poly.pdbx_strand_id
1 'polypeptide(L)'
;MSSEVTPPQPSPAKGGRLLEISVFLLVLLALSSILWAVFSHRGETPAKAMLGEVDQSLLSLRHGSEEGAKDHLGRAREEYRTRRSVLENLDPELDNEILKTFENLLSKPSERGILSLRSMLEKGISKMGLEVPLTYRHATLLVLLISLLFSLLVTLLTRRMVDWEKVRRIREEVASWQAELREAQRKKDMKKVHKMMLEQGRILSLQGEMMRESFRPALVYLFPWLLLWALLRWVYTGWVMAWLPFSLPLPFFGEWSSCGFIGWLFITYFSFSHLWRRLLIGD
;
A
#
# COMPACT_ATOMS: atom_id res chain seq x y z
N MET A 1 13.06 54.73 9.07
CA MET A 1 14.36 54.14 8.69
C MET A 1 14.74 53.12 9.73
N SER A 2 14.78 51.85 9.32
CA SER A 2 15.64 50.77 9.83
C SER A 2 15.14 49.48 9.18
N SER A 3 15.57 49.29 7.94
CA SER A 3 15.48 48.04 7.20
C SER A 3 16.43 47.04 7.85
N GLU A 4 15.89 46.17 8.69
CA GLU A 4 16.62 45.04 9.26
C GLU A 4 16.79 43.98 8.17
N VAL A 5 17.94 44.05 7.50
CA VAL A 5 18.36 43.08 6.49
C VAL A 5 18.66 41.78 7.22
N THR A 6 17.71 40.84 7.18
CA THR A 6 17.92 39.47 7.63
C THR A 6 19.09 38.87 6.83
N PRO A 7 20.15 38.35 7.48
CA PRO A 7 21.31 37.82 6.76
C PRO A 7 20.91 36.59 5.93
N PRO A 8 21.47 36.41 4.71
CA PRO A 8 21.21 35.23 3.91
C PRO A 8 21.70 33.98 4.65
N GLN A 9 20.78 33.07 4.98
CA GLN A 9 21.08 31.76 5.55
C GLN A 9 21.97 30.96 4.59
N PRO A 10 22.92 30.17 5.12
CA PRO A 10 23.91 29.46 4.31
C PRO A 10 23.22 28.45 3.39
N SER A 11 23.49 28.60 2.09
CA SER A 11 23.18 27.63 1.04
C SER A 11 23.55 26.22 1.52
N PRO A 12 22.65 25.22 1.45
CA PRO A 12 22.93 23.89 1.96
C PRO A 12 24.21 23.37 1.32
N ALA A 13 25.20 23.04 2.15
CA ALA A 13 26.53 22.63 1.75
C ALA A 13 26.43 21.61 0.60
N LYS A 14 27.19 21.84 -0.49
CA LYS A 14 27.17 20.98 -1.68
C LYS A 14 27.30 19.47 -1.34
N GLY A 15 27.98 19.13 -0.24
CA GLY A 15 28.11 17.76 0.27
C GLY A 15 26.80 17.12 0.75
N GLY A 16 25.92 17.86 1.42
CA GLY A 16 24.61 17.34 1.85
C GLY A 16 23.68 17.05 0.67
N ARG A 17 23.73 17.91 -0.36
CA ARG A 17 22.97 17.71 -1.61
C ARG A 17 23.42 16.47 -2.39
N LEU A 18 24.71 16.16 -2.40
CA LEU A 18 25.22 14.95 -3.05
C LEU A 18 24.80 13.69 -2.30
N LEU A 19 24.89 13.69 -0.96
CA LEU A 19 24.44 12.57 -0.14
C LEU A 19 22.96 12.25 -0.33
N GLU A 20 22.09 13.26 -0.35
CA GLU A 20 20.65 13.06 -0.59
C GLU A 20 20.36 12.48 -1.98
N ILE A 21 21.08 12.91 -3.01
CA ILE A 21 20.95 12.39 -4.38
C ILE A 21 21.41 10.93 -4.44
N SER A 22 22.54 10.61 -3.79
CA SER A 22 23.04 9.24 -3.71
C SER A 22 22.06 8.32 -2.99
N VAL A 23 21.48 8.76 -1.86
CA VAL A 23 20.45 7.99 -1.14
C VAL A 23 19.22 7.79 -2.00
N PHE A 24 18.75 8.82 -2.70
CA PHE A 24 17.61 8.72 -3.60
C PHE A 24 17.84 7.69 -4.73
N LEU A 25 19.01 7.73 -5.37
CA LEU A 25 19.38 6.77 -6.42
C LEU A 25 19.49 5.34 -5.89
N LEU A 26 20.06 5.16 -4.69
CA LEU A 26 20.15 3.84 -4.05
C LEU A 26 18.77 3.26 -3.74
N VAL A 27 17.85 4.08 -3.21
CA VAL A 27 16.46 3.64 -2.93
C VAL A 27 15.73 3.29 -4.24
N LEU A 28 15.92 4.09 -5.30
CA LEU A 28 15.33 3.83 -6.60
C LEU A 28 15.85 2.51 -7.22
N LEU A 29 17.17 2.27 -7.14
CA LEU A 29 17.80 1.03 -7.61
C LEU A 29 17.34 -0.19 -6.80
N ALA A 30 17.26 -0.07 -5.47
CA ALA A 30 16.76 -1.14 -4.62
C ALA A 30 15.31 -1.48 -4.97
N LEU A 31 14.45 -0.46 -5.12
CA LEU A 31 13.05 -0.64 -5.48
C LEU A 31 12.91 -1.30 -6.87
N SER A 32 13.67 -0.83 -7.87
CA SER A 32 13.61 -1.40 -9.22
C SER A 32 14.11 -2.84 -9.25
N SER A 33 15.17 -3.17 -8.50
CA SER A 33 15.67 -4.54 -8.36
C SER A 33 14.65 -5.47 -7.72
N ILE A 34 13.94 -5.01 -6.68
CA ILE A 34 12.91 -5.82 -6.01
C ILE A 34 11.71 -6.02 -6.94
N LEU A 35 11.28 -4.98 -7.64
CA LEU A 35 10.20 -5.08 -8.63
C LEU A 35 10.59 -6.03 -9.78
N TRP A 36 11.83 -5.97 -10.23
CA TRP A 36 12.37 -6.89 -11.24
C TRP A 36 12.42 -8.33 -10.73
N ALA A 37 12.86 -8.56 -9.50
CA ALA A 37 12.87 -9.89 -8.88
C ALA A 37 11.45 -10.48 -8.77
N VAL A 38 10.47 -9.66 -8.37
CA VAL A 38 9.05 -10.03 -8.31
C VAL A 38 8.50 -10.35 -9.70
N PHE A 39 8.85 -9.57 -10.72
CA PHE A 39 8.37 -9.76 -12.09
C PHE A 39 9.05 -10.93 -12.83
N SER A 40 10.34 -11.15 -12.59
CA SER A 40 11.09 -12.28 -13.18
C SER A 40 10.63 -13.63 -12.64
N HIS A 41 10.15 -13.70 -11.40
CA HIS A 41 9.57 -14.90 -10.78
C HIS A 41 8.05 -15.00 -11.00
N ARG A 42 7.52 -14.33 -12.03
CA ARG A 42 6.10 -14.33 -12.42
C ARG A 42 5.60 -15.67 -12.96
N GLY A 43 6.51 -16.57 -13.36
CA GLY A 43 6.16 -17.88 -13.89
C GLY A 43 5.11 -18.58 -13.03
N GLU A 44 4.09 -19.15 -13.66
CA GLU A 44 3.08 -19.95 -12.98
C GLU A 44 3.74 -21.17 -12.35
N THR A 45 4.05 -21.07 -11.06
CA THR A 45 4.49 -22.26 -10.34
C THR A 45 3.29 -23.15 -10.07
N PRO A 46 3.44 -24.48 -10.17
CA PRO A 46 2.41 -25.44 -9.80
C PRO A 46 1.79 -25.15 -8.43
N ALA A 47 2.64 -24.72 -7.49
CA ALA A 47 2.26 -24.30 -6.15
C ALA A 47 1.33 -23.08 -6.13
N LYS A 48 1.60 -22.08 -6.98
CA LYS A 48 0.78 -20.86 -7.08
C LYS A 48 -0.63 -21.17 -7.58
N ALA A 49 -0.76 -22.00 -8.62
CA ALA A 49 -2.06 -22.33 -9.19
C ALA A 49 -2.96 -23.04 -8.16
N MET A 50 -2.41 -24.04 -7.44
CA MET A 50 -3.16 -24.77 -6.43
C MET A 50 -3.48 -23.93 -5.19
N LEU A 51 -2.48 -23.26 -4.59
CA LEU A 51 -2.67 -22.49 -3.35
C LEU A 51 -3.49 -21.23 -3.58
N GLY A 52 -3.34 -20.58 -4.74
CA GLY A 52 -4.09 -19.37 -5.09
C GLY A 52 -5.59 -19.62 -5.21
N GLU A 53 -6.00 -20.72 -5.84
CA GLU A 53 -7.42 -21.10 -5.93
C GLU A 53 -8.01 -21.47 -4.56
N VAL A 54 -7.23 -22.12 -3.69
CA VAL A 54 -7.66 -22.38 -2.29
C VAL A 54 -7.83 -21.07 -1.51
N ASP A 55 -6.90 -20.11 -1.66
CA ASP A 55 -7.01 -18.80 -1.02
C ASP A 55 -8.22 -18.00 -1.55
N GLN A 56 -8.52 -18.11 -2.85
CA GLN A 56 -9.73 -17.51 -3.45
C GLN A 56 -11.02 -18.14 -2.94
N SER A 57 -11.03 -19.47 -2.72
CA SER A 57 -12.23 -20.12 -2.16
C SER A 57 -12.59 -19.62 -0.76
N LEU A 58 -11.56 -19.34 0.07
CA LEU A 58 -11.75 -18.76 1.40
C LEU A 58 -12.30 -17.33 1.30
N LEU A 59 -11.84 -16.56 0.31
CA LEU A 59 -12.32 -15.20 0.05
C LEU A 59 -13.80 -15.20 -0.36
N SER A 60 -14.18 -16.05 -1.32
CA SER A 60 -15.57 -16.17 -1.76
C SER A 60 -16.50 -16.56 -0.60
N LEU A 61 -16.07 -17.50 0.25
CA LEU A 61 -16.84 -17.93 1.41
C LEU A 61 -17.06 -16.77 2.41
N ARG A 62 -16.03 -15.95 2.64
CA ARG A 62 -16.09 -14.77 3.52
C ARG A 62 -16.91 -13.62 2.97
N HIS A 63 -17.04 -13.52 1.65
CA HIS A 63 -17.98 -12.60 1.00
C HIS A 63 -19.42 -13.14 0.96
N GLY A 64 -19.69 -14.29 1.61
CA GLY A 64 -21.01 -14.91 1.64
C GLY A 64 -21.36 -15.70 0.37
N SER A 65 -20.41 -15.89 -0.55
CA SER A 65 -20.60 -16.66 -1.78
C SER A 65 -20.13 -18.10 -1.58
N GLU A 66 -21.05 -18.95 -1.14
CA GLU A 66 -20.80 -20.39 -1.00
C GLU A 66 -20.52 -21.05 -2.37
N GLU A 67 -21.21 -20.61 -3.41
CA GLU A 67 -21.05 -21.10 -4.78
C GLU A 67 -19.67 -20.73 -5.35
N GLY A 68 -19.25 -19.47 -5.20
CA GLY A 68 -17.91 -19.05 -5.61
C GLY A 68 -16.80 -19.80 -4.85
N ALA A 69 -17.02 -20.11 -3.57
CA ALA A 69 -16.07 -20.90 -2.79
C ALA A 69 -15.91 -22.32 -3.37
N LYS A 70 -17.03 -22.96 -3.76
CA LYS A 70 -17.04 -24.28 -4.38
C LYS A 70 -16.37 -24.26 -5.75
N ASP A 71 -16.58 -23.23 -6.56
CA ASP A 71 -15.95 -23.10 -7.89
C ASP A 71 -14.43 -23.01 -7.80
N HIS A 72 -13.92 -22.20 -6.87
CA HIS A 72 -12.49 -22.07 -6.62
C HIS A 72 -11.90 -23.37 -6.03
N LEU A 73 -12.59 -24.04 -5.11
CA LEU A 73 -12.17 -25.36 -4.60
C LEU A 73 -12.14 -26.42 -5.71
N GLY A 74 -13.09 -26.38 -6.65
CA GLY A 74 -13.16 -27.28 -7.79
C GLY A 74 -11.95 -27.11 -8.70
N ARG A 75 -11.62 -25.86 -9.05
CA ARG A 75 -10.41 -25.53 -9.83
C ARG A 75 -9.13 -25.96 -9.12
N ALA A 76 -9.02 -25.68 -7.82
CA ALA A 76 -7.87 -26.11 -7.02
C ALA A 76 -7.69 -27.65 -7.03
N ARG A 77 -8.81 -28.39 -6.94
CA ARG A 77 -8.80 -29.86 -6.98
C ARG A 77 -8.33 -30.39 -8.33
N GLU A 78 -8.82 -29.80 -9.42
CA GLU A 78 -8.44 -30.23 -10.78
C GLU A 78 -6.96 -29.91 -11.08
N GLU A 79 -6.45 -28.76 -10.64
CA GLU A 79 -5.02 -28.43 -10.71
C GLU A 79 -4.18 -29.42 -9.90
N TYR A 80 -4.62 -29.78 -8.70
CA TYR A 80 -3.97 -30.79 -7.86
C TYR A 80 -3.92 -32.16 -8.55
N ARG A 81 -5.06 -32.65 -9.06
CA ARG A 81 -5.16 -33.94 -9.76
C ARG A 81 -4.29 -34.02 -11.00
N THR A 82 -4.32 -32.97 -11.83
CA THR A 82 -3.58 -32.92 -13.09
C THR A 82 -2.07 -33.00 -12.87
N ARG A 83 -1.60 -32.43 -11.76
CA ARG A 83 -0.16 -32.31 -11.48
C ARG A 83 0.35 -33.42 -10.55
N ARG A 84 -0.52 -34.05 -9.76
CA ARG A 84 -0.20 -35.20 -8.90
C ARG A 84 0.46 -36.35 -9.67
N SER A 85 0.03 -36.62 -10.91
CA SER A 85 0.58 -37.71 -11.73
C SER A 85 2.05 -37.50 -12.13
N VAL A 86 2.54 -36.26 -12.08
CA VAL A 86 3.92 -35.88 -12.44
C VAL A 86 4.87 -36.00 -11.24
N LEU A 87 4.37 -36.34 -10.05
CA LEU A 87 5.09 -36.19 -8.78
C LEU A 87 5.30 -37.55 -8.10
N GLU A 88 6.46 -38.17 -8.36
CA GLU A 88 6.87 -39.51 -7.88
C GLU A 88 7.00 -39.66 -6.35
N ASN A 89 7.04 -38.57 -5.58
CA ASN A 89 7.44 -38.57 -4.16
C ASN A 89 6.32 -38.17 -3.17
N LEU A 90 5.04 -38.19 -3.60
CA LEU A 90 3.94 -37.79 -2.73
C LEU A 90 3.48 -38.95 -1.82
N ASP A 91 3.47 -38.68 -0.51
CA ASP A 91 2.99 -39.59 0.53
C ASP A 91 1.51 -39.99 0.29
N PRO A 92 1.20 -41.28 0.07
CA PRO A 92 -0.15 -41.75 -0.26
C PRO A 92 -1.20 -41.42 0.81
N GLU A 93 -0.82 -41.35 2.09
CA GLU A 93 -1.74 -41.00 3.17
C GLU A 93 -2.14 -39.53 3.11
N LEU A 94 -1.15 -38.65 2.95
CA LEU A 94 -1.37 -37.21 2.85
C LEU A 94 -2.20 -36.84 1.62
N ASP A 95 -1.96 -37.52 0.50
CA ASP A 95 -2.73 -37.33 -0.72
C ASP A 95 -4.21 -37.70 -0.55
N ASN A 96 -4.49 -38.86 0.05
CA ASN A 96 -5.86 -39.29 0.32
C ASN A 96 -6.56 -38.32 1.27
N GLU A 97 -5.84 -37.79 2.26
CA GLU A 97 -6.35 -36.78 3.19
C GLU A 97 -6.69 -35.46 2.48
N ILE A 98 -5.84 -35.01 1.55
CA ILE A 98 -6.08 -33.82 0.73
C ILE A 98 -7.34 -33.99 -0.13
N LEU A 99 -7.46 -35.11 -0.86
CA LEU A 99 -8.61 -35.38 -1.72
C LEU A 99 -9.91 -35.48 -0.93
N LYS A 100 -9.90 -36.16 0.22
CA LYS A 100 -11.06 -36.24 1.10
C LYS A 100 -11.47 -34.87 1.65
N THR A 101 -10.49 -34.04 1.97
CA THR A 101 -10.74 -32.66 2.43
C THR A 101 -11.35 -31.82 1.32
N PHE A 102 -10.90 -31.95 0.07
CA PHE A 102 -11.55 -31.32 -1.08
C PHE A 102 -13.02 -31.73 -1.22
N GLU A 103 -13.33 -33.03 -1.11
CA GLU A 103 -14.72 -33.53 -1.21
C GLU A 103 -15.62 -33.00 -0.10
N ASN A 104 -15.12 -32.97 1.13
CA ASN A 104 -15.83 -32.41 2.27
C ASN A 104 -16.07 -30.90 2.10
N LEU A 105 -15.12 -30.16 1.55
CA LEU A 105 -15.24 -28.72 1.34
C LEU A 105 -16.11 -28.35 0.14
N LEU A 106 -16.13 -29.17 -0.91
CA LEU A 106 -17.02 -28.99 -2.06
C LEU A 106 -18.49 -29.23 -1.67
N SER A 107 -18.75 -30.14 -0.72
CA SER A 107 -20.10 -30.34 -0.19
C SER A 107 -20.50 -29.23 0.78
N LYS A 108 -19.63 -28.89 1.74
CA LYS A 108 -19.86 -27.81 2.71
C LYS A 108 -18.57 -27.01 2.95
N PRO A 109 -18.40 -25.84 2.31
CA PRO A 109 -17.19 -25.05 2.47
C PRO A 109 -17.16 -24.44 3.89
N SER A 110 -16.01 -24.53 4.54
CA SER A 110 -15.79 -24.01 5.89
C SER A 110 -14.42 -23.36 6.00
N GLU A 111 -14.32 -22.24 6.70
CA GLU A 111 -13.05 -21.51 6.79
C GLU A 111 -11.92 -22.35 7.39
N ARG A 112 -12.20 -23.04 8.49
CA ARG A 112 -11.21 -23.91 9.16
C ARG A 112 -10.75 -25.04 8.24
N GLY A 113 -11.67 -25.63 7.46
CA GLY A 113 -11.33 -26.69 6.54
C GLY A 113 -10.53 -26.19 5.33
N ILE A 114 -10.83 -24.99 4.81
CA ILE A 114 -10.06 -24.39 3.72
C ILE A 114 -8.63 -24.05 4.20
N LEU A 115 -8.48 -23.53 5.43
CA LEU A 115 -7.17 -23.27 6.03
C LEU A 115 -6.38 -24.57 6.28
N SER A 116 -7.03 -25.65 6.73
CA SER A 116 -6.36 -26.94 6.92
C SER A 116 -5.94 -27.53 5.57
N LEU A 117 -6.79 -27.46 4.56
CA LEU A 117 -6.49 -27.87 3.18
C LEU A 117 -5.26 -27.13 2.64
N ARG A 118 -5.22 -25.81 2.83
CA ARG A 118 -4.06 -24.98 2.46
C ARG A 118 -2.77 -25.46 3.12
N SER A 119 -2.80 -25.75 4.43
CA SER A 119 -1.62 -26.27 5.14
C SER A 119 -1.17 -27.64 4.64
N MET A 120 -2.12 -28.54 4.32
CA MET A 120 -1.81 -29.86 3.78
C MET A 120 -1.21 -29.77 2.37
N LEU A 121 -1.75 -28.89 1.53
CA LEU A 121 -1.19 -28.61 0.20
C LEU A 121 0.22 -28.03 0.31
N GLU A 122 0.48 -27.09 1.22
CA GLU A 122 1.83 -26.57 1.45
C GLU A 122 2.81 -27.66 1.88
N LYS A 123 2.39 -28.56 2.79
CA LYS A 123 3.20 -29.71 3.19
C LYS A 123 3.47 -30.64 2.02
N GLY A 124 2.45 -30.96 1.22
CA GLY A 124 2.58 -31.75 0.01
C GLY A 124 3.57 -31.12 -0.97
N ILE A 125 3.39 -29.83 -1.29
CA ILE A 125 4.24 -29.07 -2.21
C ILE A 125 5.69 -29.03 -1.72
N SER A 126 5.90 -28.88 -0.40
CA SER A 126 7.25 -28.88 0.17
C SER A 126 7.94 -30.24 0.08
N LYS A 127 7.21 -31.35 0.31
CA LYS A 127 7.73 -32.72 0.17
C LYS A 127 7.99 -33.09 -1.30
N MET A 128 7.28 -32.44 -2.22
CA MET A 128 7.39 -32.64 -3.67
C MET A 128 8.64 -32.03 -4.31
N GLY A 129 9.52 -31.37 -3.55
CA GLY A 129 10.73 -30.72 -4.09
C GLY A 129 10.44 -29.52 -5.00
N LEU A 130 9.18 -29.10 -5.09
CA LEU A 130 8.78 -27.89 -5.80
C LEU A 130 9.23 -26.69 -4.96
N GLU A 131 10.26 -25.98 -5.42
CA GLU A 131 10.65 -24.72 -4.81
C GLU A 131 9.48 -23.74 -4.91
N VAL A 132 8.78 -23.52 -3.80
CA VAL A 132 7.84 -22.41 -3.67
C VAL A 132 8.68 -21.14 -3.73
N PRO A 133 8.57 -20.30 -4.78
CA PRO A 133 9.44 -19.14 -4.89
C PRO A 133 9.31 -18.28 -3.63
N LEU A 134 10.43 -17.80 -3.10
CA LEU A 134 10.48 -16.97 -1.89
C LEU A 134 9.54 -15.76 -1.98
N THR A 135 9.26 -15.31 -3.21
CA THR A 135 8.31 -14.25 -3.52
C THR A 135 6.90 -14.51 -3.01
N TYR A 136 6.45 -15.77 -2.99
CA TYR A 136 5.12 -16.16 -2.55
C TYR A 136 5.08 -16.49 -1.06
N ARG A 137 6.07 -17.25 -0.57
CA ARG A 137 6.14 -17.63 0.86
C ARG A 137 6.21 -16.40 1.76
N HIS A 138 6.84 -15.31 1.31
CA HIS A 138 7.04 -14.08 2.08
C HIS A 138 6.45 -12.85 1.37
N ALA A 139 5.39 -13.04 0.59
CA ALA A 139 4.76 -11.97 -0.18
C ALA A 139 4.36 -10.77 0.70
N THR A 140 3.90 -11.02 1.93
CA THR A 140 3.58 -9.96 2.91
C THR A 140 4.77 -9.09 3.28
N LEU A 141 5.93 -9.70 3.54
CA LEU A 141 7.17 -9.01 3.87
C LEU A 141 7.74 -8.26 2.65
N LEU A 142 7.62 -8.83 1.45
CA LEU A 142 8.04 -8.16 0.21
C LEU A 142 7.18 -6.94 -0.09
N VAL A 143 5.86 -7.05 0.03
CA VAL A 143 4.96 -5.90 -0.16
C VAL A 143 5.24 -4.83 0.90
N LEU A 144 5.47 -5.23 2.15
CA LEU A 144 5.88 -4.32 3.22
C LEU A 144 7.18 -3.59 2.87
N LEU A 145 8.20 -4.31 2.40
CA LEU A 145 9.49 -3.74 2.00
C LEU A 145 9.35 -2.79 0.81
N ILE A 146 8.55 -3.15 -0.21
CA ILE A 146 8.25 -2.29 -1.35
C ILE A 146 7.53 -1.01 -0.88
N SER A 147 6.51 -1.14 -0.02
CA SER A 147 5.81 0.00 0.58
C SER A 147 6.75 0.90 1.37
N LEU A 148 7.67 0.34 2.14
CA LEU A 148 8.66 1.08 2.94
C LEU A 148 9.59 1.90 2.05
N LEU A 149 10.19 1.27 1.03
CA LEU A 149 11.11 1.92 0.10
C LEU A 149 10.41 2.95 -0.77
N PHE A 150 9.21 2.63 -1.27
CA PHE A 150 8.44 3.54 -2.10
C PHE A 150 7.96 4.77 -1.30
N SER A 151 7.46 4.59 -0.09
CA SER A 151 7.07 5.71 0.78
C SER A 151 8.25 6.59 1.17
N LEU A 152 9.44 6.01 1.40
CA LEU A 152 10.68 6.75 1.60
C LEU A 152 11.04 7.57 0.35
N LEU A 153 10.97 6.97 -0.83
CA LEU A 153 11.28 7.62 -2.11
C LEU A 153 10.35 8.82 -2.37
N VAL A 154 9.04 8.65 -2.17
CA VAL A 154 8.05 9.73 -2.30
C VAL A 154 8.30 10.85 -1.28
N THR A 155 8.65 10.50 -0.05
CA THR A 155 8.92 11.50 1.01
C THR A 155 10.19 12.31 0.70
N LEU A 156 11.27 11.65 0.26
CA LEU A 156 12.50 12.31 -0.18
C LEU A 156 12.24 13.26 -1.37
N LEU A 157 11.45 12.81 -2.35
CA LEU A 157 11.10 13.61 -3.51
C LEU A 157 10.25 14.83 -3.13
N THR A 158 9.26 14.63 -2.26
CA THR A 158 8.38 15.71 -1.78
C THR A 158 9.19 16.74 -0.98
N ARG A 159 10.08 16.30 -0.09
CA ARG A 159 10.95 17.19 0.68
C ARG A 159 11.78 18.10 -0.23
N ARG A 160 12.25 17.57 -1.36
CA ARG A 160 13.06 18.30 -2.35
C ARG A 160 12.24 19.19 -3.29
N MET A 161 11.04 18.77 -3.65
CA MET A 161 10.19 19.48 -4.62
C MET A 161 9.40 20.64 -3.99
N VAL A 162 9.10 20.57 -2.69
CA VAL A 162 8.31 21.59 -1.97
C VAL A 162 9.21 22.60 -1.29
N ASP A 163 8.94 23.88 -1.50
CA ASP A 163 9.51 24.97 -0.71
C ASP A 163 8.76 25.09 0.63
N TRP A 164 9.28 24.40 1.65
CA TRP A 164 8.70 24.40 2.99
C TRP A 164 8.75 25.77 3.67
N GLU A 165 9.69 26.65 3.31
CA GLU A 165 9.75 28.00 3.88
C GLU A 165 8.60 28.86 3.36
N LYS A 166 8.33 28.79 2.06
CA LYS A 166 7.19 29.48 1.45
C LYS A 166 5.87 28.99 2.05
N VAL A 167 5.73 27.66 2.19
CA VAL A 167 4.53 27.06 2.82
C VAL A 167 4.38 27.51 4.27
N ARG A 168 5.46 27.54 5.07
CA ARG A 168 5.41 27.97 6.47
C ARG A 168 5.00 29.44 6.60
N ARG A 169 5.61 30.33 5.81
CA ARG A 169 5.25 31.77 5.80
C ARG A 169 3.77 31.99 5.49
N ILE A 170 3.25 31.32 4.45
CA ILE A 170 1.84 31.42 4.07
C ILE A 170 0.93 30.86 5.18
N ARG A 171 1.31 29.73 5.81
CA ARG A 171 0.55 29.15 6.92
C ARG A 171 0.47 30.09 8.12
N GLU A 172 1.58 30.72 8.50
CA GLU A 172 1.62 31.69 9.61
C GLU A 172 0.75 32.91 9.33
N GLU A 173 0.82 33.45 8.11
CA GLU A 173 0.02 34.61 7.69
C GLU A 173 -1.48 34.30 7.60
N VAL A 174 -1.85 33.11 7.13
CA VAL A 174 -3.25 32.66 7.13
C VAL A 174 -3.75 32.45 8.56
N ALA A 175 -2.92 31.89 9.44
CA ALA A 175 -3.27 31.65 10.83
C ALA A 175 -3.48 32.96 11.61
N SER A 176 -2.61 33.96 11.40
CA SER A 176 -2.78 35.29 12.01
C SER A 176 -4.05 35.98 11.52
N TRP A 177 -4.31 35.99 10.21
CA TRP A 177 -5.54 36.54 9.64
C TRP A 177 -6.81 35.83 10.19
N GLN A 178 -6.80 34.50 10.29
CA GLN A 178 -7.92 33.75 10.88
C GLN A 178 -8.11 34.02 12.38
N ALA A 179 -7.02 34.23 13.13
CA ALA A 179 -7.11 34.60 14.54
C ALA A 179 -7.73 36.00 14.70
N GLU A 180 -7.25 36.98 13.94
CA GLU A 180 -7.75 38.34 14.00
C GLU A 180 -9.20 38.48 13.53
N LEU A 181 -9.59 37.73 12.49
CA LEU A 181 -10.97 37.70 12.01
C LEU A 181 -11.92 37.15 13.09
N ARG A 182 -11.53 36.05 13.76
CA ARG A 182 -12.30 35.47 14.86
C ARG A 182 -12.42 36.43 16.04
N GLU A 183 -11.36 37.16 16.37
CA GLU A 183 -11.41 38.20 17.41
C GLU A 183 -12.31 39.37 17.04
N ALA A 184 -12.25 39.86 15.80
CA ALA A 184 -13.08 40.95 15.31
C ALA A 184 -14.57 40.57 15.31
N GLN A 185 -14.89 39.32 14.93
CA GLN A 185 -16.24 38.76 15.02
C GLN A 185 -16.73 38.65 16.47
N ARG A 186 -15.88 38.16 17.40
CA ARG A 186 -16.22 38.08 18.83
C ARG A 186 -16.48 39.47 19.43
N LYS A 187 -15.70 40.47 19.04
CA LYS A 187 -15.84 41.87 19.48
C LYS A 187 -16.96 42.63 18.75
N LYS A 188 -17.66 41.99 17.79
CA LYS A 188 -18.70 42.59 16.93
C LYS A 188 -18.26 43.88 16.21
N ASP A 189 -16.97 43.98 15.88
CA ASP A 189 -16.42 45.13 15.16
C ASP A 189 -16.67 44.98 13.65
N MET A 190 -17.83 45.45 13.21
CA MET A 190 -18.26 45.35 11.81
C MET A 190 -17.32 46.07 10.83
N LYS A 191 -16.65 47.15 11.26
CA LYS A 191 -15.69 47.88 10.41
C LYS A 191 -14.43 47.05 10.18
N LYS A 192 -13.88 46.47 11.24
CA LYS A 192 -12.69 45.61 11.15
C LYS A 192 -12.97 44.32 10.37
N VAL A 193 -14.15 43.72 10.57
CA VAL A 193 -14.59 42.54 9.79
C VAL A 193 -14.70 42.88 8.30
N HIS A 194 -15.31 44.00 7.92
CA HIS A 194 -15.43 44.39 6.51
C HIS A 194 -14.06 44.61 5.86
N LYS A 195 -13.13 45.27 6.57
CA LYS A 195 -11.75 45.46 6.09
C LYS A 195 -11.02 44.13 5.87
N MET A 196 -11.17 43.17 6.79
CA MET A 196 -10.56 41.85 6.66
C MET A 196 -11.18 40.99 5.57
N MET A 197 -12.47 41.16 5.29
CA MET A 197 -13.15 40.50 4.16
C MET A 197 -12.64 41.03 2.82
N LEU A 198 -12.30 42.32 2.71
CA LEU A 198 -11.63 42.85 1.51
C LEU A 198 -10.24 42.22 1.29
N GLU A 199 -9.52 41.91 2.38
CA GLU A 199 -8.23 41.20 2.32
C GLU A 199 -8.35 39.68 2.05
N GLN A 200 -9.56 39.11 2.16
CA GLN A 200 -9.81 37.68 1.96
C GLN A 200 -9.36 37.19 0.58
N GLY A 201 -9.50 38.02 -0.46
CA GLY A 201 -9.05 37.68 -1.82
C GLY A 201 -7.55 37.42 -1.91
N ARG A 202 -6.75 38.20 -1.18
CA ARG A 202 -5.28 38.02 -1.09
C ARG A 202 -4.91 36.76 -0.30
N ILE A 203 -5.62 36.49 0.79
CA ILE A 203 -5.40 35.27 1.57
C ILE A 203 -5.78 34.04 0.74
N LEU A 204 -6.87 34.10 -0.03
CA LEU A 204 -7.28 33.03 -0.91
C LEU A 204 -6.26 32.79 -2.03
N SER A 205 -5.69 33.84 -2.62
CA SER A 205 -4.62 33.69 -3.63
C SER A 205 -3.38 33.04 -3.03
N LEU A 206 -2.97 33.44 -1.82
CA LEU A 206 -1.84 32.81 -1.10
C LEU A 206 -2.11 31.33 -0.77
N GLN A 207 -3.32 31.00 -0.33
CA GLN A 207 -3.73 29.61 -0.13
C GLN A 207 -3.70 28.82 -1.44
N GLY A 208 -4.14 29.42 -2.55
CA GLY A 208 -4.06 28.83 -3.88
C GLY A 208 -2.62 28.56 -4.34
N GLU A 209 -1.69 29.48 -4.05
CA GLU A 209 -0.27 29.26 -4.29
C GLU A 209 0.28 28.10 -3.46
N MET A 210 0.03 28.10 -2.15
CA MET A 210 0.43 27.00 -1.25
C MET A 210 -0.14 25.65 -1.72
N MET A 211 -1.39 25.65 -2.19
CA MET A 211 -2.03 24.48 -2.77
C MET A 211 -1.28 24.02 -4.02
N ARG A 212 -1.00 24.91 -4.98
CA ARG A 212 -0.22 24.57 -6.19
C ARG A 212 1.17 24.01 -5.87
N GLU A 213 1.87 24.58 -4.89
CA GLU A 213 3.16 24.07 -4.42
C GLU A 213 3.04 22.65 -3.83
N SER A 214 1.94 22.35 -3.15
CA SER A 214 1.68 21.02 -2.57
C SER A 214 1.17 20.00 -3.59
N PHE A 215 0.41 20.44 -4.61
CA PHE A 215 -0.14 19.59 -5.67
C PHE A 215 0.88 19.25 -6.76
N ARG A 216 1.88 20.10 -6.99
CA ARG A 216 2.93 19.84 -7.98
C ARG A 216 3.70 18.54 -7.70
N PRO A 217 4.21 18.28 -6.48
CA PRO A 217 4.75 16.98 -6.12
C PRO A 217 3.71 15.86 -6.26
N ALA A 218 2.44 16.13 -5.93
CA ALA A 218 1.39 15.13 -5.96
C ALA A 218 1.15 14.50 -7.32
N LEU A 219 1.14 15.31 -8.36
CA LEU A 219 1.01 14.82 -9.72
C LEU A 219 2.24 14.02 -10.16
N VAL A 220 3.43 14.40 -9.69
CA VAL A 220 4.68 13.70 -10.02
C VAL A 220 4.74 12.32 -9.36
N TYR A 221 4.32 12.17 -8.11
CA TYR A 221 4.27 10.84 -7.47
C TYR A 221 3.01 10.03 -7.80
N LEU A 222 1.96 10.65 -8.36
CA LEU A 222 0.76 9.94 -8.80
C LEU A 222 1.07 8.93 -9.91
N PHE A 223 1.87 9.30 -10.91
CA PHE A 223 2.24 8.41 -12.01
C PHE A 223 3.00 7.14 -11.55
N PRO A 224 4.09 7.24 -10.77
CA PRO A 224 4.79 6.05 -10.27
C PRO A 224 3.94 5.27 -9.27
N TRP A 225 3.03 5.92 -8.53
CA TRP A 225 2.06 5.21 -7.67
C TRP A 225 1.09 4.35 -8.50
N LEU A 226 0.50 4.92 -9.55
CA LEU A 226 -0.40 4.19 -10.46
C LEU A 226 0.34 3.08 -11.20
N LEU A 227 1.58 3.32 -11.62
CA LEU A 227 2.43 2.31 -12.26
C LEU A 227 2.75 1.17 -11.29
N LEU A 228 3.18 1.47 -10.07
CA LEU A 228 3.43 0.47 -9.02
C LEU A 228 2.15 -0.35 -8.75
N TRP A 229 1.02 0.33 -8.61
CA TRP A 229 -0.27 -0.31 -8.40
C TRP A 229 -0.65 -1.23 -9.56
N ALA A 230 -0.50 -0.79 -10.82
CA ALA A 230 -0.81 -1.59 -11.99
C ALA A 230 0.11 -2.83 -12.09
N LEU A 231 1.41 -2.65 -11.83
CA LEU A 231 2.39 -3.73 -11.84
C LEU A 231 2.11 -4.78 -10.77
N LEU A 232 1.91 -4.35 -9.52
CA LEU A 232 1.68 -5.30 -8.44
C LEU A 232 0.29 -5.94 -8.53
N ARG A 233 -0.73 -5.20 -8.98
CA ARG A 233 -2.03 -5.80 -9.32
C ARG A 233 -1.83 -6.94 -10.31
N TRP A 234 -1.09 -6.71 -11.39
CA TRP A 234 -0.89 -7.75 -12.41
C TRP A 234 -0.21 -9.00 -11.85
N VAL A 235 0.75 -8.86 -10.92
CA VAL A 235 1.47 -10.00 -10.34
C VAL A 235 0.65 -10.73 -9.27
N TYR A 236 -0.09 -9.99 -8.44
CA TYR A 236 -0.79 -10.50 -7.24
C TYR A 236 -2.32 -10.50 -7.37
N THR A 237 -2.87 -10.43 -8.59
CA THR A 237 -4.32 -10.58 -8.81
C THR A 237 -4.78 -11.92 -8.24
N GLY A 238 -5.80 -11.90 -7.38
CA GLY A 238 -6.33 -13.11 -6.76
C GLY A 238 -5.55 -13.61 -5.53
N TRP A 239 -4.68 -12.80 -4.91
CA TRP A 239 -3.99 -13.19 -3.68
C TRP A 239 -4.42 -12.36 -2.46
N VAL A 240 -4.71 -13.04 -1.35
CA VAL A 240 -5.03 -12.45 -0.04
C VAL A 240 -3.76 -12.39 0.80
N MET A 241 -3.28 -11.17 1.06
CA MET A 241 -1.98 -10.96 1.73
C MET A 241 -2.12 -10.88 3.24
N ALA A 242 -3.18 -10.24 3.75
CA ALA A 242 -3.36 -10.05 5.19
C ALA A 242 -4.81 -10.30 5.60
N TRP A 243 -4.98 -11.25 6.51
CA TRP A 243 -6.24 -11.54 7.17
C TRP A 243 -6.43 -10.56 8.33
N LEU A 244 -7.53 -9.79 8.33
CA LEU A 244 -7.91 -9.02 9.51
C LEU A 244 -8.64 -9.93 10.51
N PRO A 245 -8.39 -9.80 11.83
CA PRO A 245 -9.10 -10.57 12.84
C PRO A 245 -10.54 -10.08 13.10
N PHE A 246 -10.98 -9.00 12.43
CA PHE A 246 -12.31 -8.41 12.57
C PHE A 246 -12.87 -8.01 11.19
N SER A 247 -14.18 -8.11 11.01
CA SER A 247 -14.90 -7.58 9.83
C SER A 247 -15.37 -6.15 10.10
N LEU A 248 -15.05 -5.24 9.19
CA LEU A 248 -15.51 -3.84 9.24
C LEU A 248 -16.66 -3.65 8.26
N PRO A 249 -17.91 -3.42 8.71
CA PRO A 249 -19.00 -3.07 7.81
C PRO A 249 -18.79 -1.64 7.29
N LEU A 250 -18.38 -1.50 6.03
CA LEU A 250 -18.20 -0.21 5.38
C LEU A 250 -19.43 0.13 4.52
N PRO A 251 -19.97 1.37 4.62
CA PRO A 251 -21.23 1.77 3.96
C PRO A 251 -21.19 1.75 2.42
N PHE A 252 -20.01 1.64 1.80
CA PHE A 252 -19.84 1.60 0.34
C PHE A 252 -19.23 0.30 -0.21
N PHE A 253 -18.65 -0.55 0.64
CA PHE A 253 -17.87 -1.73 0.22
C PHE A 253 -18.33 -3.05 0.86
N GLY A 254 -19.35 -3.03 1.73
CA GLY A 254 -19.84 -4.22 2.43
C GLY A 254 -18.95 -4.61 3.63
N GLU A 255 -19.01 -5.88 4.04
CA GLU A 255 -18.15 -6.40 5.12
C GLU A 255 -16.70 -6.55 4.64
N TRP A 256 -15.86 -5.61 5.06
CA TRP A 256 -14.43 -5.63 4.79
C TRP A 256 -13.75 -6.60 5.77
N SER A 257 -13.68 -7.87 5.36
CA SER A 257 -13.19 -9.00 6.17
C SER A 257 -11.82 -9.54 5.73
N SER A 258 -11.26 -9.00 4.64
CA SER A 258 -9.90 -9.33 4.18
C SER A 258 -9.22 -8.11 3.57
N CYS A 259 -7.95 -7.89 3.93
CA CYS A 259 -7.08 -7.03 3.15
C CYS A 259 -6.51 -7.87 2.01
N GLY A 260 -7.22 -7.84 0.88
CA GLY A 260 -6.61 -8.21 -0.39
C GLY A 260 -5.32 -7.40 -0.62
N PHE A 261 -4.51 -7.82 -1.58
CA PHE A 261 -3.22 -7.19 -1.90
C PHE A 261 -3.27 -5.64 -1.92
N ILE A 262 -4.33 -5.05 -2.48
CA ILE A 262 -4.52 -3.59 -2.60
C ILE A 262 -4.74 -2.91 -1.24
N GLY A 263 -5.56 -3.51 -0.36
CA GLY A 263 -5.83 -2.96 0.97
C GLY A 263 -4.58 -2.99 1.84
N TRP A 264 -3.84 -4.09 1.80
CA TRP A 264 -2.57 -4.21 2.51
C TRP A 264 -1.52 -3.22 2.01
N LEU A 265 -1.36 -3.07 0.68
CA LEU A 265 -0.47 -2.07 0.09
C LEU A 265 -0.84 -0.66 0.54
N PHE A 266 -2.13 -0.31 0.51
CA PHE A 266 -2.59 1.02 0.88
C PHE A 266 -2.34 1.34 2.36
N ILE A 267 -2.70 0.42 3.26
CA ILE A 267 -2.51 0.59 4.70
C ILE A 267 -1.02 0.72 5.03
N THR A 268 -0.20 -0.23 4.57
CA THR A 268 1.24 -0.21 4.84
C THR A 268 1.90 1.04 4.27
N TYR A 269 1.58 1.41 3.03
CA TYR A 269 2.09 2.63 2.41
C TYR A 269 1.71 3.88 3.19
N PHE A 270 0.44 4.01 3.61
CA PHE A 270 -0.01 5.19 4.34
C PHE A 270 0.62 5.27 5.73
N SER A 271 0.74 4.15 6.44
CA SER A 271 1.43 4.06 7.72
C SER A 271 2.90 4.46 7.61
N PHE A 272 3.63 3.93 6.63
CA PHE A 272 5.03 4.32 6.43
C PHE A 272 5.16 5.74 5.91
N SER A 273 4.25 6.21 5.04
CA SER A 273 4.24 7.61 4.58
C SER A 273 4.07 8.56 5.75
N HIS A 274 3.20 8.23 6.71
CA HIS A 274 3.05 9.03 7.93
C HIS A 274 4.33 9.00 8.78
N LEU A 275 4.91 7.83 8.98
CA LEU A 275 6.17 7.65 9.73
C LEU A 275 7.33 8.47 9.12
N TRP A 276 7.49 8.41 7.80
CA TRP A 276 8.56 9.13 7.10
C TRP A 276 8.34 10.64 7.11
N ARG A 277 7.10 11.13 7.02
CA ARG A 277 6.81 12.56 7.14
C ARG A 277 7.19 13.08 8.54
N ARG A 278 6.81 12.36 9.59
CA ARG A 278 7.23 12.64 10.98
C ARG A 278 8.75 12.71 11.13
N LEU A 279 9.46 11.73 10.56
CA LEU A 279 10.91 11.61 10.73
C LEU A 279 11.72 12.63 9.89
N LEU A 280 11.32 12.86 8.64
CA LEU A 280 12.11 13.61 7.65
C LEU A 280 11.65 15.06 7.45
N ILE A 281 10.38 15.36 7.75
CA ILE A 281 9.76 16.67 7.51
C ILE A 281 9.40 17.36 8.84
N GLY A 282 9.14 16.59 9.91
CA GLY A 282 8.97 17.13 11.26
C GLY A 282 7.60 17.74 11.56
N ASP A 283 6.56 17.30 10.85
CA ASP A 283 5.13 17.51 11.23
C ASP A 283 4.63 16.36 12.13
#